data_AF-A0A316LYA8-F1
#
_entry.id   AF-A0A316LYA8-F1
#
_cell.length_a   1.000
_cell.length_b   1.000
_cell.length_c   1.000
_cell.angle_alpha   90.00
_cell.angle_beta   90.00
_cell.angle_gamma   90.00
#
_symmetry.space_group_name_H-M   'P 1'
#
loop_
_entity.id
_entity.type
_entity.pdbx_description
1 polymer ?
#
loop_
_entity_poly.entity_id
_entity_poly.type
_entity_poly.pdbx_seq_one_letter_code
_entity_poly.pdbx_strand_id
1 'polypeptide(L)'
;CTLNFDDNTMTMTSIPRDTYVSMNKLDYETGTIKSRTNNKINAAYAFGGGPKHYGEQNAVDCVKEFLSCGGKLNIDIDYYASIDMDGIPKLVDAVGGVQVVLDRTIEELGSKGQTITINSSNVDMYVRKRKEDGGGDEGRNDRQQELLIALAKKIKSMGAVNAAASLYNEAITYVKTNVSLEEALAFASFLQGFSIDSGITQYRVEVTSKIMNGIYYEIADEEALYNFALNHFYSAN
;
A
#
# COMPACT_ATOMS: atom_id res chain seq x y z
N CYS A 1 2.07 5.76 -1.43
CA CYS A 1 1.13 6.86 -1.11
C CYS A 1 1.94 8.14 -1.17
N THR A 2 1.43 9.16 -1.86
CA THR A 2 2.11 10.46 -1.99
C THR A 2 1.20 11.52 -1.37
N LEU A 3 1.73 12.32 -0.44
CA LEU A 3 1.03 13.44 0.18
C LEU A 3 1.54 14.73 -0.44
N ASN A 4 0.63 15.55 -0.96
CA ASN A 4 0.93 16.91 -1.38
C ASN A 4 0.30 17.87 -0.37
N PHE A 5 1.17 18.51 0.42
CA PHE A 5 0.77 19.42 1.49
C PHE A 5 0.28 20.78 0.97
N ASP A 6 0.74 21.20 -0.21
CA ASP A 6 0.36 22.48 -0.81
C ASP A 6 -1.05 22.41 -1.40
N ASP A 7 -1.34 21.34 -2.15
CA ASP A 7 -2.65 21.11 -2.76
C ASP A 7 -3.64 20.42 -1.82
N ASN A 8 -3.20 19.99 -0.63
CA ASN A 8 -3.97 19.19 0.32
C ASN A 8 -4.58 17.94 -0.36
N THR A 9 -3.77 17.25 -1.17
CA THR A 9 -4.16 16.03 -1.90
C THR A 9 -3.30 14.83 -1.49
N MET A 10 -3.83 13.63 -1.72
CA MET A 10 -3.16 12.36 -1.48
C MET A 10 -3.38 11.46 -2.70
N THR A 11 -2.32 10.84 -3.20
CA THR A 11 -2.42 9.82 -4.25
C THR A 11 -2.02 8.45 -3.73
N MET A 12 -2.95 7.51 -3.83
CA MET A 12 -2.75 6.10 -3.53
C MET A 12 -2.43 5.33 -4.81
N THR A 13 -1.14 5.22 -5.12
CA THR A 13 -0.66 4.42 -6.26
C THR A 13 -0.58 2.94 -5.90
N SER A 14 -1.32 2.11 -6.65
CA SER A 14 -1.27 0.65 -6.59
C SER A 14 -0.40 0.10 -7.71
N ILE A 15 0.61 -0.68 -7.34
CA ILE A 15 1.45 -1.42 -8.28
C ILE A 15 1.03 -2.90 -8.19
N PRO A 16 0.55 -3.51 -9.29
CA PRO A 16 0.18 -4.92 -9.28
C PRO A 16 1.34 -5.82 -8.83
N ARG A 17 1.07 -6.77 -7.93
CA ARG A 17 2.12 -7.60 -7.31
C ARG A 17 2.92 -8.45 -8.30
N ASP A 18 2.32 -8.79 -9.44
CA ASP A 18 2.91 -9.63 -10.48
C ASP A 18 3.64 -8.80 -11.56
N THR A 19 3.79 -7.48 -11.34
CA THR A 19 4.50 -6.57 -12.25
C THR A 19 5.94 -7.03 -12.45
N TYR A 20 6.34 -7.24 -13.70
CA TYR A 20 7.68 -7.67 -14.09
C TYR A 20 8.65 -6.49 -14.03
N VAL A 21 9.62 -6.57 -13.13
CA VAL A 21 10.61 -5.50 -12.89
C VAL A 21 12.00 -6.09 -12.72
N SER A 22 13.01 -5.23 -12.89
CA SER A 22 14.38 -5.53 -12.48
C SER A 22 14.57 -5.17 -11.01
N MET A 23 15.31 -6.00 -10.27
CA MET A 23 15.52 -5.81 -8.83
C MET A 23 16.86 -6.37 -8.36
N ASN A 24 17.28 -5.94 -7.17
CA ASN A 24 18.46 -6.46 -6.49
C ASN A 24 18.17 -7.80 -5.81
N LYS A 25 19.17 -8.68 -5.82
CA LYS A 25 19.31 -9.80 -4.88
C LYS A 25 20.39 -9.42 -3.87
N LEU A 26 20.00 -9.30 -2.61
CA LEU A 26 20.91 -8.90 -1.55
C LEU A 26 21.58 -10.12 -0.92
N ASP A 27 22.78 -9.91 -0.42
CA ASP A 27 23.38 -10.76 0.59
C ASP A 27 22.69 -10.46 1.93
N TYR A 28 22.10 -11.48 2.58
CA TYR A 28 21.21 -11.26 3.72
C TYR A 28 21.96 -10.90 5.01
N GLU A 29 23.25 -11.18 5.08
CA GLU A 29 24.08 -10.82 6.23
C GLU A 29 24.55 -9.37 6.09
N THR A 30 25.06 -9.01 4.91
CA THR A 30 25.73 -7.71 4.68
C THR A 30 24.82 -6.63 4.11
N GLY A 31 23.67 -6.99 3.54
CA GLY A 31 22.77 -6.07 2.82
C GLY A 31 23.30 -5.60 1.46
N THR A 32 24.47 -6.09 1.05
CA THR A 32 25.10 -5.68 -0.22
C THR A 32 24.46 -6.37 -1.41
N ILE A 33 24.49 -5.70 -2.57
CA ILE A 33 23.95 -6.26 -3.82
C ILE A 33 24.86 -7.39 -4.29
N LYS A 34 24.37 -8.63 -4.25
CA LYS A 34 25.09 -9.81 -4.73
C LYS A 34 24.92 -9.99 -6.24
N SER A 35 23.72 -9.75 -6.75
CA SER A 35 23.40 -9.81 -8.19
C SER A 35 22.09 -9.08 -8.50
N ARG A 36 21.77 -8.98 -9.78
CA ARG A 36 20.52 -8.42 -10.31
C ARG A 36 19.66 -9.53 -10.92
N THR A 37 18.35 -9.36 -10.90
CA THR A 37 17.40 -10.31 -11.51
C THR A 37 16.17 -9.58 -12.01
N ASN A 38 15.43 -10.19 -12.92
CA ASN A 38 14.07 -9.77 -13.22
C ASN A 38 13.07 -10.77 -12.61
N ASN A 39 12.01 -10.27 -11.98
CA ASN A 39 10.95 -11.07 -11.39
C ASN A 39 9.69 -10.21 -11.17
N LYS A 40 8.66 -10.81 -10.59
CA LYS A 40 7.51 -10.09 -10.05
C LYS A 40 7.94 -9.15 -8.92
N ILE A 41 7.42 -7.93 -8.91
CA ILE A 41 7.85 -6.87 -7.97
C ILE A 41 7.77 -7.30 -6.51
N ASN A 42 6.79 -8.13 -6.15
CA ASN A 42 6.65 -8.65 -4.79
C ASN A 42 7.82 -9.54 -4.33
N ALA A 43 8.59 -10.11 -5.26
CA ALA A 43 9.76 -10.91 -4.95
C ALA A 43 10.91 -10.08 -4.39
N ALA A 44 10.93 -8.76 -4.60
CA ALA A 44 11.96 -7.87 -4.06
C ALA A 44 12.07 -7.99 -2.54
N TYR A 45 10.93 -8.08 -1.84
CA TYR A 45 10.89 -8.29 -0.39
C TYR A 45 11.61 -9.59 0.03
N ALA A 46 11.32 -10.69 -0.66
CA ALA A 46 11.95 -11.98 -0.40
C ALA A 46 13.44 -11.97 -0.76
N PHE A 47 13.83 -11.31 -1.85
CA PHE A 47 15.23 -11.16 -2.26
C PHE A 47 16.05 -10.17 -1.39
N GLY A 48 15.39 -9.45 -0.49
CA GLY A 48 16.05 -8.75 0.62
C GLY A 48 16.21 -9.59 1.89
N GLY A 49 15.76 -10.86 1.89
CA GLY A 49 15.77 -11.74 3.05
C GLY A 49 14.50 -11.65 3.91
N GLY A 50 13.48 -10.91 3.46
CA GLY A 50 12.20 -10.76 4.15
C GLY A 50 12.32 -10.03 5.50
N PRO A 51 11.44 -10.30 6.47
CA PRO A 51 11.25 -9.44 7.65
C PRO A 51 12.45 -9.41 8.59
N LYS A 52 13.35 -10.40 8.53
CA LYS A 52 14.47 -10.52 9.46
C LYS A 52 15.74 -9.82 8.94
N HIS A 53 15.72 -9.30 7.72
CA HIS A 53 16.88 -8.74 7.04
C HIS A 53 16.51 -7.41 6.38
N TYR A 54 16.74 -7.27 5.08
CA TYR A 54 16.60 -6.03 4.31
C TYR A 54 15.38 -6.08 3.38
N GLY A 55 14.35 -6.88 3.71
CA GLY A 55 13.19 -7.10 2.86
C GLY A 55 12.42 -5.83 2.55
N GLU A 56 12.12 -5.03 3.57
CA GLU A 56 11.42 -3.75 3.44
C GLU A 56 12.23 -2.78 2.57
N GLN A 57 13.51 -2.59 2.88
CA GLN A 57 14.39 -1.68 2.12
C GLN A 57 14.54 -2.11 0.66
N ASN A 58 14.76 -3.39 0.39
CA ASN A 58 14.90 -3.88 -0.98
C ASN A 58 13.61 -3.75 -1.80
N ALA A 59 12.44 -3.86 -1.14
CA ALA A 59 11.16 -3.59 -1.77
C ALA A 59 11.00 -2.10 -2.12
N VAL A 60 11.38 -1.20 -1.20
CA VAL A 60 11.40 0.25 -1.44
C VAL A 60 12.32 0.59 -2.62
N ASP A 61 13.55 0.09 -2.61
CA ASP A 61 14.53 0.35 -3.67
C ASP A 61 14.03 -0.16 -5.04
N CYS A 62 13.39 -1.33 -5.06
CA CYS A 62 12.79 -1.90 -6.26
C CYS A 62 11.64 -1.02 -6.79
N VAL A 63 10.75 -0.53 -5.92
CA VAL A 63 9.66 0.38 -6.31
C VAL A 63 10.22 1.71 -6.80
N LYS A 64 11.22 2.27 -6.12
CA LYS A 64 11.90 3.50 -6.53
C LYS A 64 12.52 3.35 -7.92
N GLU A 65 13.26 2.26 -8.16
CA GLU A 65 13.84 1.96 -9.46
C GLU A 65 12.77 1.81 -10.54
N PHE A 66 11.68 1.10 -10.24
CA PHE A 66 10.55 0.93 -11.15
C PHE A 66 9.92 2.27 -11.55
N LEU A 67 9.64 3.14 -10.58
CA LEU A 67 9.06 4.47 -10.82
C LEU A 67 10.03 5.45 -11.50
N SER A 68 11.35 5.21 -11.41
CA SER A 68 12.37 6.02 -12.09
C SER A 68 12.31 5.93 -13.63
N CYS A 69 11.52 4.99 -14.17
CA CYS A 69 11.34 4.78 -15.61
C CYS A 69 12.67 4.56 -16.35
N GLY A 70 13.53 3.71 -15.79
CA GLY A 70 14.87 3.43 -16.32
C GLY A 70 15.87 4.56 -16.05
N GLY A 71 15.73 5.25 -14.90
CA GLY A 71 16.60 6.36 -14.50
C GLY A 71 16.33 7.68 -15.20
N LYS A 72 15.20 7.80 -15.92
CA LYS A 72 14.78 9.06 -16.56
C LYS A 72 14.27 10.08 -15.54
N LEU A 73 13.76 9.61 -14.41
CA LEU A 73 13.20 10.42 -13.33
C LEU A 73 13.90 10.07 -12.01
N ASN A 74 14.22 11.08 -11.20
CA ASN A 74 14.71 10.87 -9.84
C ASN A 74 13.53 10.80 -8.86
N ILE A 75 13.06 9.61 -8.56
CA ILE A 75 11.96 9.42 -7.60
C ILE A 75 12.55 9.04 -6.25
N ASP A 76 12.18 9.76 -5.20
CA ASP A 76 12.51 9.40 -3.82
C ASP A 76 11.27 8.85 -3.10
N ILE A 77 11.51 7.94 -2.17
CA ILE A 77 10.50 7.39 -1.26
C ILE A 77 11.01 7.66 0.15
N ASP A 78 10.37 8.60 0.83
CA ASP A 78 10.82 9.07 2.15
C ASP A 78 10.60 8.01 3.23
N TYR A 79 9.46 7.35 3.17
CA TYR A 79 9.00 6.45 4.21
C TYR A 79 8.41 5.14 3.66
N TYR A 80 8.49 4.10 4.48
CA TYR A 80 7.78 2.85 4.26
C TYR A 80 7.01 2.44 5.50
N ALA A 81 5.91 1.71 5.30
CA ALA A 81 5.25 0.94 6.33
C ALA A 81 4.95 -0.45 5.78
N SER A 82 5.36 -1.47 6.51
CA SER A 82 5.12 -2.88 6.21
C SER A 82 4.35 -3.50 7.35
N ILE A 83 3.31 -4.25 7.03
CA ILE A 83 2.43 -4.90 8.00
C ILE A 83 2.09 -6.30 7.52
N ASP A 84 2.19 -7.26 8.44
CA ASP A 84 1.71 -8.61 8.18
C ASP A 84 0.18 -8.65 8.28
N MET A 85 -0.45 -9.56 7.53
CA MET A 85 -1.91 -9.68 7.54
C MET A 85 -2.48 -9.94 8.93
N ASP A 86 -1.72 -10.58 9.81
CA ASP A 86 -2.13 -10.84 11.20
C ASP A 86 -2.14 -9.56 12.07
N GLY A 87 -1.42 -8.52 11.64
CA GLY A 87 -1.41 -7.20 12.28
C GLY A 87 -2.63 -6.35 11.95
N ILE A 88 -3.23 -6.54 10.77
CA ILE A 88 -4.40 -5.77 10.32
C ILE A 88 -5.57 -5.89 11.31
N PRO A 89 -6.01 -7.10 11.75
CA PRO A 89 -7.02 -7.26 12.79
C PRO A 89 -6.75 -6.45 14.05
N LYS A 90 -5.48 -6.38 14.48
CA LYS A 90 -5.07 -5.70 15.70
C LYS A 90 -5.20 -4.19 15.58
N LEU A 91 -4.75 -3.62 14.47
CA LEU A 91 -4.89 -2.19 14.22
C LEU A 91 -6.36 -1.76 14.08
N VAL A 92 -7.18 -2.57 13.43
CA VAL A 92 -8.61 -2.27 13.27
C VAL A 92 -9.34 -2.31 14.62
N ASP A 93 -9.06 -3.29 15.46
CA ASP A 93 -9.65 -3.37 16.80
C ASP A 93 -9.16 -2.27 17.74
N ALA A 94 -7.89 -1.86 17.62
CA ALA A 94 -7.32 -0.78 18.43
C ALA A 94 -8.07 0.55 18.26
N VAL A 95 -8.60 0.81 17.05
CA VAL A 95 -9.44 1.99 16.78
C VAL A 95 -10.93 1.74 17.05
N GLY A 96 -11.32 0.56 17.54
CA GLY A 96 -12.70 0.18 17.81
C GLY A 96 -13.51 -0.17 16.55
N GLY A 97 -12.84 -0.69 15.51
CA GLY A 97 -13.45 -1.02 14.23
C GLY A 97 -13.55 0.15 13.26
N VAL A 98 -13.71 -0.18 11.98
CA VAL A 98 -13.85 0.79 10.88
C VAL A 98 -15.10 0.50 10.07
N GLN A 99 -15.75 1.53 9.53
CA GLN A 99 -16.93 1.36 8.68
C GLN A 99 -16.53 1.34 7.21
N VAL A 100 -17.06 0.36 6.46
CA VAL A 100 -16.89 0.27 5.00
C VAL A 100 -18.26 0.11 4.36
N VAL A 101 -18.43 0.70 3.17
CA VAL A 101 -19.60 0.48 2.31
C VAL A 101 -19.22 -0.58 1.29
N LEU A 102 -19.97 -1.68 1.25
CA LEU A 102 -19.66 -2.77 0.34
C LEU A 102 -19.95 -2.39 -1.12
N ASP A 103 -18.94 -2.43 -1.99
CA ASP A 103 -19.06 -2.17 -3.43
C ASP A 103 -19.75 -3.31 -4.19
N ARG A 104 -19.80 -4.50 -3.57
CA ARG A 104 -20.38 -5.75 -4.05
C ARG A 104 -20.93 -6.59 -2.90
N THR A 105 -21.76 -7.57 -3.20
CA THR A 105 -22.15 -8.58 -2.21
C THR A 105 -20.96 -9.47 -1.92
N ILE A 106 -20.61 -9.62 -0.64
CA ILE A 106 -19.58 -10.55 -0.16
C ILE A 106 -20.28 -11.56 0.72
N GLU A 107 -20.22 -12.84 0.32
CA GLU A 107 -20.83 -13.92 1.07
C GLU A 107 -20.32 -13.93 2.51
N GLU A 108 -21.24 -14.08 3.47
CA GLU A 108 -21.03 -14.04 4.93
C GLU A 108 -20.74 -12.64 5.54
N LEU A 109 -20.54 -11.59 4.74
CA LEU A 109 -20.33 -10.22 5.24
C LEU A 109 -21.53 -9.30 5.00
N GLY A 110 -22.15 -9.36 3.82
CA GLY A 110 -23.29 -8.50 3.49
C GLY A 110 -23.47 -8.26 2.00
N SER A 111 -24.49 -7.45 1.69
CA SER A 111 -24.88 -7.12 0.31
C SER A 111 -24.26 -5.82 -0.18
N LYS A 112 -24.13 -5.67 -1.50
CA LYS A 112 -23.73 -4.40 -2.14
C LYS A 112 -24.53 -3.21 -1.59
N GLY A 113 -23.83 -2.12 -1.27
CA GLY A 113 -24.38 -0.87 -0.72
C GLY A 113 -24.58 -0.89 0.80
N GLN A 114 -24.46 -2.04 1.45
CA GLN A 114 -24.57 -2.13 2.90
C GLN A 114 -23.33 -1.53 3.56
N THR A 115 -23.54 -0.72 4.60
CA THR A 115 -22.46 -0.30 5.50
C THR A 115 -22.25 -1.37 6.56
N ILE A 116 -21.02 -1.88 6.69
CA ILE A 116 -20.64 -2.86 7.71
C ILE A 116 -19.50 -2.32 8.57
N THR A 117 -19.40 -2.82 9.80
CA THR A 117 -18.23 -2.56 10.64
C THR A 117 -17.23 -3.70 10.48
N ILE A 118 -16.03 -3.36 10.01
CA ILE A 118 -14.88 -4.25 9.95
C ILE A 118 -14.16 -4.20 11.30
N ASN A 119 -13.87 -5.39 11.84
CA ASN A 119 -13.12 -5.63 13.07
C ASN A 119 -12.31 -6.93 12.93
N SER A 120 -11.60 -7.34 13.96
CA SER A 120 -10.75 -8.54 13.92
C SER A 120 -11.48 -9.81 13.52
N SER A 121 -12.78 -9.94 13.82
CA SER A 121 -13.55 -11.16 13.53
C SER A 121 -13.85 -11.35 12.04
N ASN A 122 -13.85 -10.28 11.25
CA ASN A 122 -14.33 -10.30 9.87
C ASN A 122 -13.37 -9.65 8.85
N VAL A 123 -12.30 -8.98 9.30
CA VAL A 123 -11.37 -8.27 8.41
C VAL A 123 -10.68 -9.19 7.42
N ASP A 124 -10.31 -10.40 7.82
CA ASP A 124 -9.69 -11.38 6.92
C ASP A 124 -10.63 -11.78 5.78
N MET A 125 -11.93 -11.91 6.08
CA MET A 125 -12.95 -12.23 5.08
C MET A 125 -13.08 -11.09 4.06
N TYR A 126 -12.95 -9.83 4.53
CA TYR A 126 -13.02 -8.65 3.67
C TYR A 126 -11.76 -8.50 2.79
N VAL A 127 -10.55 -8.66 3.33
CA VAL A 127 -9.30 -8.37 2.59
C VAL A 127 -8.71 -9.56 1.82
N ARG A 128 -9.14 -10.81 2.08
CA ARG A 128 -8.53 -12.01 1.47
C ARG A 128 -9.39 -12.74 0.44
N LYS A 129 -10.72 -12.59 0.42
CA LYS A 129 -11.57 -13.34 -0.53
C LYS A 129 -11.23 -12.97 -1.97
N ARG A 130 -10.99 -13.96 -2.84
CA ARG A 130 -10.47 -13.77 -4.22
C ARG A 130 -11.39 -14.26 -5.34
N LYS A 131 -12.07 -15.40 -5.12
CA LYS A 131 -12.65 -16.21 -6.22
C LYS A 131 -14.16 -16.11 -6.35
N GLU A 132 -14.88 -15.73 -5.30
CA GLU A 132 -16.35 -15.86 -5.25
C GLU A 132 -17.10 -14.55 -5.60
N ASP A 133 -16.42 -13.40 -5.60
CA ASP A 133 -17.06 -12.08 -5.74
C ASP A 133 -16.81 -11.40 -7.11
N GLY A 134 -16.40 -12.16 -8.14
CA GLY A 134 -16.27 -11.67 -9.53
C GLY A 134 -15.16 -10.65 -9.84
N GLY A 135 -14.29 -10.30 -8.88
CA GLY A 135 -13.27 -9.24 -9.02
C GLY A 135 -11.79 -9.68 -9.10
N GLY A 136 -11.48 -10.96 -8.92
CA GLY A 136 -10.10 -11.47 -9.00
C GLY A 136 -9.12 -10.80 -8.01
N ASP A 137 -7.85 -10.65 -8.42
CA ASP A 137 -6.81 -9.97 -7.63
C ASP A 137 -7.01 -8.46 -7.55
N GLU A 138 -7.72 -7.88 -8.51
CA GLU A 138 -8.05 -6.44 -8.59
C GLU A 138 -8.99 -6.03 -7.46
N GLY A 139 -10.16 -6.67 -7.36
CA GLY A 139 -11.11 -6.36 -6.28
C GLY A 139 -10.57 -6.67 -4.87
N ARG A 140 -9.48 -7.42 -4.75
CA ARG A 140 -8.77 -7.58 -3.47
C ARG A 140 -7.91 -6.36 -3.14
N ASN A 141 -7.15 -5.83 -4.11
CA ASN A 141 -6.34 -4.65 -3.90
C ASN A 141 -7.22 -3.43 -3.60
N ASP A 142 -8.36 -3.32 -4.28
CA ASP A 142 -9.34 -2.25 -4.05
C ASP A 142 -9.85 -2.28 -2.60
N ARG A 143 -10.30 -3.45 -2.11
CA ARG A 143 -10.75 -3.61 -0.72
C ARG A 143 -9.67 -3.31 0.33
N GLN A 144 -8.40 -3.61 0.02
CA GLN A 144 -7.29 -3.24 0.91
C GLN A 144 -7.10 -1.72 0.95
N GLN A 145 -7.23 -1.03 -0.18
CA GLN A 145 -7.21 0.43 -0.21
C GLN A 145 -8.43 1.04 0.50
N GLU A 146 -9.63 0.49 0.28
CA GLU A 146 -10.85 0.89 0.99
C GLU A 146 -10.69 0.76 2.50
N LEU A 147 -10.08 -0.34 2.97
CA LEU A 147 -9.79 -0.53 4.40
C LEU A 147 -8.83 0.54 4.93
N LEU A 148 -7.77 0.87 4.17
CA LEU A 148 -6.82 1.94 4.55
C LEU A 148 -7.52 3.31 4.61
N ILE A 149 -8.39 3.61 3.65
CA ILE A 149 -9.18 4.85 3.63
C ILE A 149 -10.15 4.87 4.82
N ALA A 150 -10.83 3.77 5.12
CA ALA A 150 -11.72 3.65 6.27
C ALA A 150 -10.97 3.83 7.60
N LEU A 151 -9.76 3.28 7.71
CA LEU A 151 -8.87 3.49 8.84
C LEU A 151 -8.45 4.96 8.96
N ALA A 152 -8.09 5.62 7.85
CA ALA A 152 -7.77 7.05 7.85
C ALA A 152 -8.98 7.90 8.29
N LYS A 153 -10.20 7.58 7.84
CA LYS A 153 -11.44 8.24 8.31
C LYS A 153 -11.66 8.04 9.80
N LYS A 154 -11.41 6.83 10.29
CA LYS A 154 -11.54 6.51 11.72
C LYS A 154 -10.53 7.28 12.56
N ILE A 155 -9.25 7.27 12.18
CA ILE A 155 -8.17 8.06 12.79
C ILE A 155 -8.56 9.54 12.82
N LYS A 156 -9.05 10.07 11.68
CA LYS A 156 -9.54 11.44 11.60
C LYS A 156 -10.64 11.71 12.63
N SER A 157 -11.66 10.85 12.72
CA SER A 157 -12.78 11.02 13.64
C SER A 157 -12.39 10.95 15.13
N MET A 158 -11.35 10.18 15.47
CA MET A 158 -10.85 10.05 16.85
C MET A 158 -10.03 11.27 17.27
N GLY A 159 -9.42 11.98 16.32
CA GLY A 159 -8.41 12.99 16.57
C GLY A 159 -7.00 12.39 16.65
N ALA A 160 -5.99 13.15 16.23
CA ALA A 160 -4.61 12.68 16.13
C ALA A 160 -4.06 12.07 17.43
N VAL A 161 -4.28 12.74 18.58
CA VAL A 161 -3.78 12.29 19.89
C VAL A 161 -4.42 10.99 20.33
N ASN A 162 -5.75 10.87 20.25
CA ASN A 162 -6.45 9.66 20.66
C ASN A 162 -6.12 8.48 19.74
N ALA A 163 -6.06 8.73 18.42
CA ALA A 163 -5.68 7.70 17.46
C ALA A 163 -4.26 7.20 17.73
N ALA A 164 -3.30 8.08 17.97
CA ALA A 164 -1.93 7.71 18.32
C ALA A 164 -1.89 6.89 19.61
N ALA A 165 -2.58 7.32 20.67
CA ALA A 165 -2.65 6.58 21.93
C ALA A 165 -3.26 5.18 21.77
N SER A 166 -4.33 5.05 20.97
CA SER A 166 -4.98 3.77 20.67
C SER A 166 -4.10 2.84 19.84
N LEU A 167 -3.42 3.37 18.83
CA LEU A 167 -2.66 2.57 17.86
C LEU A 167 -1.24 2.24 18.33
N TYR A 168 -0.66 2.99 19.26
CA TYR A 168 0.78 2.93 19.57
C TYR A 168 1.29 1.51 19.79
N ASN A 169 0.70 0.76 20.73
CA ASN A 169 1.17 -0.58 21.09
C ASN A 169 1.07 -1.58 19.93
N GLU A 170 -0.03 -1.51 19.18
CA GLU A 170 -0.24 -2.41 18.04
C GLU A 170 0.67 -2.01 16.87
N ALA A 171 0.85 -0.72 16.61
CA ALA A 171 1.72 -0.22 15.56
C ALA A 171 3.19 -0.62 15.80
N ILE A 172 3.75 -0.42 17.00
CA ILE A 172 5.14 -0.81 17.28
C ILE A 172 5.38 -2.32 17.23
N THR A 173 4.32 -3.12 17.41
CA THR A 173 4.41 -4.58 17.43
C THR A 173 4.25 -5.18 16.04
N TYR A 174 3.31 -4.65 15.25
CA TYR A 174 2.87 -5.26 14.00
C TYR A 174 3.25 -4.47 12.75
N VAL A 175 3.71 -3.23 12.88
CA VAL A 175 4.14 -2.38 11.77
C VAL A 175 5.65 -2.18 11.82
N LYS A 176 6.30 -2.47 10.71
CA LYS A 176 7.69 -2.08 10.45
C LYS A 176 7.73 -0.82 9.62
N THR A 177 8.39 0.19 10.12
CA THR A 177 8.43 1.50 9.47
C THR A 177 9.68 2.25 9.87
N ASN A 178 10.10 3.19 9.01
CA ASN A 178 11.08 4.22 9.32
C ASN A 178 10.42 5.55 9.71
N VAL A 179 9.09 5.61 9.83
CA VAL A 179 8.36 6.78 10.33
C VAL A 179 8.51 6.86 11.85
N SER A 180 9.02 7.99 12.33
CA SER A 180 9.11 8.33 13.75
C SER A 180 7.73 8.64 14.36
N LEU A 181 7.65 8.66 15.69
CA LEU A 181 6.39 9.01 16.37
C LEU A 181 5.97 10.45 16.04
N GLU A 182 6.94 11.37 15.98
CA GLU A 182 6.73 12.77 15.64
C GLU A 182 6.15 12.93 14.22
N GLU A 183 6.71 12.21 13.24
CA GLU A 183 6.21 12.19 11.86
C GLU A 183 4.81 11.56 11.78
N ALA A 184 4.56 10.46 12.51
CA ALA A 184 3.25 9.84 12.58
C ALA A 184 2.18 10.80 13.14
N LEU A 185 2.52 11.56 14.19
CA LEU A 185 1.66 12.60 14.76
C LEU A 185 1.42 13.75 13.78
N ALA A 186 2.44 14.15 13.01
CA ALA A 186 2.30 15.14 11.95
C ALA A 186 1.33 14.67 10.85
N PHE A 187 1.44 13.42 10.39
CA PHE A 187 0.52 12.82 9.41
C PHE A 187 -0.91 12.72 9.95
N ALA A 188 -1.08 12.30 11.20
CA ALA A 188 -2.39 12.24 11.85
C ALA A 188 -3.02 13.64 12.01
N SER A 189 -2.19 14.67 12.22
CA SER A 189 -2.63 16.06 12.29
C SER A 189 -3.01 16.61 10.92
N PHE A 190 -2.24 16.30 9.87
CA PHE A 190 -2.58 16.62 8.48
C PHE A 190 -3.96 16.05 8.11
N LEU A 191 -4.26 14.81 8.49
CA LEU A 191 -5.55 14.17 8.23
C LEU A 191 -6.75 14.96 8.84
N GLN A 192 -6.56 15.75 9.89
CA GLN A 192 -7.63 16.56 10.48
C GLN A 192 -8.13 17.64 9.52
N GLY A 193 -7.21 18.32 8.81
CA GLY A 193 -7.52 19.36 7.81
C GLY A 193 -7.80 18.81 6.41
N PHE A 194 -7.45 17.55 6.15
CA PHE A 194 -7.55 16.92 4.83
C PHE A 194 -8.97 16.38 4.54
N SER A 195 -9.55 16.72 3.40
CA SER A 195 -10.83 16.15 2.98
C SER A 195 -10.63 14.76 2.38
N ILE A 196 -10.81 13.70 3.19
CA ILE A 196 -10.57 12.31 2.73
C ILE A 196 -11.43 11.93 1.52
N ASP A 197 -12.68 12.39 1.47
CA ASP A 197 -13.61 12.01 0.40
C ASP A 197 -13.31 12.65 -0.96
N SER A 198 -12.64 13.80 -0.97
CA SER A 198 -12.36 14.56 -2.20
C SER A 198 -10.88 14.76 -2.50
N GLY A 199 -10.01 14.51 -1.51
CA GLY A 199 -8.57 14.73 -1.60
C GLY A 199 -7.78 13.48 -1.94
N ILE A 200 -8.38 12.29 -1.90
CA ILE A 200 -7.71 11.02 -2.25
C ILE A 200 -7.96 10.68 -3.72
N THR A 201 -6.88 10.55 -4.48
CA THR A 201 -6.89 9.96 -5.82
C THR A 201 -6.30 8.56 -5.74
N GLN A 202 -7.03 7.56 -6.23
CA GLN A 202 -6.50 6.20 -6.40
C GLN A 202 -5.99 6.07 -7.84
N TYR A 203 -4.72 5.70 -7.99
CA TYR A 203 -4.12 5.42 -9.29
C TYR A 203 -3.62 3.98 -9.31
N ARG A 204 -3.89 3.26 -10.39
CA ARG A 204 -3.36 1.92 -10.61
C ARG A 204 -2.43 1.94 -11.80
N VAL A 205 -1.23 1.38 -11.64
CA VAL A 205 -0.31 1.23 -12.75
C VAL A 205 -0.95 0.36 -13.83
N GLU A 206 -0.96 0.90 -15.05
CA GLU A 206 -1.49 0.22 -16.23
C GLU A 206 -0.55 -0.92 -16.62
N VAL A 207 -1.11 -2.12 -16.77
CA VAL A 207 -0.35 -3.34 -17.07
C VAL A 207 -1.07 -4.21 -18.08
N THR A 208 -0.29 -4.99 -18.82
CA THR A 208 -0.79 -6.06 -19.70
C THR A 208 -0.27 -7.42 -19.23
N SER A 209 -1.11 -8.45 -19.30
CA SER A 209 -0.73 -9.80 -18.92
C SER A 209 0.20 -10.44 -19.94
N LYS A 210 1.27 -11.10 -19.48
CA LYS A 210 2.19 -11.85 -20.34
C LYS A 210 2.66 -13.14 -19.66
N ILE A 211 2.67 -14.25 -20.40
CA ILE A 211 3.27 -15.50 -19.93
C ILE A 211 4.68 -15.61 -20.52
N MET A 212 5.68 -15.79 -19.65
CA MET A 212 7.08 -16.00 -20.03
C MET A 212 7.58 -17.27 -19.36
N ASN A 213 8.04 -18.24 -20.15
CA ASN A 213 8.51 -19.55 -19.67
C ASN A 213 7.51 -20.27 -18.74
N GLY A 214 6.21 -20.20 -19.08
CA GLY A 214 5.13 -20.82 -18.29
C GLY A 214 4.77 -20.08 -17.00
N ILE A 215 5.38 -18.93 -16.71
CA ILE A 215 5.07 -18.10 -15.55
C ILE A 215 4.31 -16.85 -16.00
N TYR A 216 3.21 -16.56 -15.33
CA TYR A 216 2.41 -15.34 -15.53
C TYR A 216 3.09 -14.11 -14.93
N TYR A 217 3.11 -13.02 -15.69
CA TYR A 217 3.60 -11.71 -15.29
C TYR A 217 2.65 -10.61 -15.77
N GLU A 218 2.76 -9.44 -15.16
CA GLU A 218 2.13 -8.20 -15.60
C GLU A 218 3.21 -7.26 -16.11
N ILE A 219 3.09 -6.75 -17.33
CA ILE A 219 4.06 -5.86 -17.95
C ILE A 219 3.47 -4.45 -17.91
N ALA A 220 4.14 -3.53 -17.23
CA ALA A 220 3.71 -2.14 -17.17
C ALA A 220 3.76 -1.47 -18.55
N ASP A 221 2.77 -0.62 -18.82
CA ASP A 221 2.84 0.30 -19.95
C ASP A 221 3.86 1.39 -19.62
N GLU A 222 5.00 1.38 -20.32
CA GLU A 222 6.13 2.28 -20.03
C GLU A 222 5.78 3.75 -20.29
N GLU A 223 4.94 4.04 -21.29
CA GLU A 223 4.54 5.40 -21.63
C GLU A 223 3.54 5.94 -20.59
N ALA A 224 2.54 5.14 -20.22
CA ALA A 224 1.58 5.50 -19.17
C ALA A 224 2.29 5.70 -17.83
N LEU A 225 3.22 4.80 -17.47
CA LEU A 225 3.99 4.91 -16.23
C LEU A 225 4.86 6.17 -16.21
N TYR A 226 5.56 6.46 -17.31
CA TYR A 226 6.40 7.65 -17.41
C TYR A 226 5.58 8.94 -17.31
N ASN A 227 4.45 9.02 -18.04
CA ASN A 227 3.56 10.18 -17.99
C ASN A 227 2.94 10.36 -16.60
N PHE A 228 2.54 9.27 -15.94
CA PHE A 228 2.10 9.31 -14.56
C PHE A 228 3.19 9.85 -13.64
N ALA A 229 4.40 9.27 -13.67
CA ALA A 229 5.48 9.64 -12.77
C ALA A 229 5.93 11.10 -13.00
N LEU A 230 6.02 11.54 -14.25
CA LEU A 230 6.35 12.92 -14.58
C LEU A 230 5.31 13.90 -14.04
N ASN A 231 4.03 13.67 -14.36
CA ASN A 231 2.96 14.58 -13.93
C ASN A 231 2.76 14.57 -12.42
N HIS A 232 2.90 13.41 -11.79
CA HIS A 232 2.61 13.24 -10.36
C HIS A 232 3.73 13.73 -9.44
N PHE A 233 4.99 13.54 -9.84
CA PHE A 233 6.14 13.87 -8.97
C PHE A 233 6.91 15.14 -9.38
N TYR A 234 6.71 15.66 -10.59
CA TYR A 234 7.47 16.81 -11.11
C TYR A 234 6.62 17.96 -11.61
N SER A 235 5.38 17.71 -12.02
CA SER A 235 4.48 18.76 -12.47
C SER A 235 3.68 19.29 -11.27
N ALA A 236 4.30 20.19 -10.49
CA ALA A 236 3.54 21.12 -9.67
C ALA A 236 2.99 22.23 -10.59
N ASN A 237 1.68 22.45 -10.56
CA ASN A 237 1.09 23.72 -11.02
C ASN A 237 1.06 24.69 -9.84
#